data_AF-A0A9X5PBH7-F1
#
_entry.id   AF-A0A9X5PBH7-F1
#
_cell.length_a   1.000
_cell.length_b   1.000
_cell.length_c   1.000
_cell.angle_alpha   90.00
_cell.angle_beta   90.00
_cell.angle_gamma   90.00
#
_symmetry.space_group_name_H-M   'P 1'
#
loop_
_entity.id
_entity.type
_entity.pdbx_description
1 polymer ?
#
loop_
_entity_poly.entity_id
_entity_poly.type
_entity_poly.pdbx_seq_one_letter_code
_entity_poly.pdbx_strand_id
1 'polypeptide(L)'
;LLGREWDEWEEIIDAQQFPDSDDFDWHYLVGSKLINTNCLGALDKNLHGADKKLTIEGVVNFLEETMPYYMKILLNCYANNYMPEIWKDILYVFQHNGFPCGWKGDYPEGKMIVFSNE
;
A
#
# COMPACT_ATOMS: atom_id res chain seq x y z
N LEU A 1 -0.43 -8.16 16.29
CA LEU A 1 -1.25 -8.95 15.34
C LEU A 1 -0.56 -9.08 13.96
N LEU A 2 0.79 -9.07 13.91
CA LEU A 2 1.56 -9.55 12.77
C LEU A 2 2.23 -10.83 13.26
N GLY A 3 1.65 -11.99 12.96
CA GLY A 3 2.12 -13.26 13.53
C GLY A 3 1.14 -14.44 13.46
N ARG A 4 -0.04 -14.30 12.88
CA ARG A 4 -0.81 -15.43 12.36
C ARG A 4 -1.49 -15.01 11.06
N GLU A 5 -1.13 -15.75 10.02
CA GLU A 5 -1.85 -16.07 8.79
C GLU A 5 -2.99 -15.11 8.43
N TRP A 6 -2.72 -14.29 7.42
CA TRP A 6 -3.75 -13.80 6.51
C TRP A 6 -3.31 -14.30 5.14
N ASP A 7 -3.43 -15.61 4.94
CA ASP A 7 -2.77 -16.27 3.82
C ASP A 7 -3.53 -16.06 2.50
N GLU A 8 -4.83 -15.73 2.54
CA GLU A 8 -5.63 -15.50 1.32
C GLU A 8 -6.59 -14.31 1.48
N TRP A 9 -6.53 -13.38 0.51
CA TRP A 9 -7.34 -12.14 0.47
C TRP A 9 -8.86 -12.39 0.50
N GLU A 10 -9.27 -13.60 0.15
CA GLU A 10 -10.66 -14.08 0.18
C GLU A 10 -11.24 -14.00 1.60
N GLU A 11 -10.44 -14.21 2.65
CA GLU A 11 -10.90 -14.11 4.04
C GLU A 11 -11.31 -12.69 4.45
N ILE A 12 -10.72 -11.66 3.84
CA ILE A 12 -11.06 -10.25 4.12
C ILE A 12 -12.38 -9.86 3.44
N ILE A 13 -12.63 -10.40 2.25
CA ILE A 13 -13.87 -10.19 1.50
C ILE A 13 -15.01 -10.95 2.19
N ASP A 14 -14.78 -12.20 2.59
CA ASP A 14 -15.79 -13.05 3.24
C ASP A 14 -16.14 -12.58 4.66
N ALA A 15 -15.19 -12.00 5.41
CA ALA A 15 -15.45 -11.49 6.75
C ALA A 15 -16.27 -10.18 6.77
N GLN A 16 -16.43 -9.50 5.63
CA GLN A 16 -17.16 -8.24 5.55
C GLN A 16 -18.49 -8.41 4.81
N GLN A 17 -19.60 -8.25 5.53
CA GLN A 17 -20.92 -8.10 4.93
C GLN A 17 -20.98 -6.74 4.21
N PHE A 18 -20.82 -6.76 2.89
CA PHE A 18 -20.97 -5.57 2.06
C PHE A 18 -22.46 -5.40 1.69
N PRO A 19 -23.03 -4.19 1.85
CA PRO A 19 -24.41 -3.95 1.43
C PRO A 19 -24.54 -4.01 -0.10
N ASP A 20 -25.57 -4.71 -0.59
CA ASP A 20 -25.88 -4.92 -2.01
C ASP A 20 -26.33 -3.65 -2.78
N SER A 21 -26.05 -2.44 -2.27
CA SER A 21 -26.57 -1.20 -2.86
C SER A 21 -25.67 -0.67 -3.98
N ASP A 22 -26.25 -0.22 -5.09
CA ASP A 22 -25.55 0.43 -6.21
C ASP A 22 -24.83 1.75 -5.84
N ASP A 23 -25.10 2.30 -4.65
CA ASP A 23 -24.41 3.46 -4.06
C ASP A 23 -23.16 3.08 -3.23
N PHE A 24 -22.75 1.81 -3.27
CA PHE A 24 -21.62 1.31 -2.48
C PHE A 24 -20.28 1.72 -3.08
N ASP A 25 -19.73 2.84 -2.59
CA ASP A 25 -18.40 3.30 -2.98
C ASP A 25 -17.28 2.56 -2.21
N TRP A 26 -16.87 1.42 -2.76
CA TRP A 26 -15.70 0.66 -2.32
C TRP A 26 -14.46 1.54 -2.12
N HIS A 27 -14.26 2.56 -2.96
CA HIS A 27 -13.06 3.40 -2.89
C HIS A 27 -12.99 4.23 -1.61
N TYR A 28 -14.14 4.67 -1.09
CA TYR A 28 -14.20 5.46 0.13
C TYR A 28 -14.03 4.60 1.39
N LEU A 29 -14.70 3.45 1.46
CA LEU A 29 -14.60 2.55 2.62
C LEU A 29 -13.22 1.90 2.74
N VAL A 30 -12.66 1.43 1.63
CA VAL A 30 -11.30 0.88 1.60
C VAL A 30 -10.29 1.95 1.98
N GLY A 31 -10.40 3.16 1.40
CA GLY A 31 -9.54 4.29 1.76
C GLY A 31 -9.62 4.64 3.25
N SER A 32 -10.84 4.76 3.78
CA SER A 32 -11.08 5.05 5.21
C SER A 32 -10.51 3.96 6.12
N LYS A 33 -10.72 2.68 5.80
CA LYS A 33 -10.14 1.57 6.59
C LYS A 33 -8.62 1.53 6.50
N LEU A 34 -8.03 1.77 5.32
CA LEU A 34 -6.58 1.86 5.18
C LEU A 34 -6.02 2.97 6.07
N ILE A 35 -6.61 4.17 6.05
CA ILE A 35 -6.19 5.29 6.91
C ILE A 35 -6.33 4.90 8.40
N ASN A 36 -7.49 4.39 8.81
CA ASN A 36 -7.77 4.05 10.22
C ASN A 36 -6.91 2.90 10.76
N THR A 37 -6.31 2.10 9.89
CA THR A 37 -5.44 0.96 10.26
C THR A 37 -3.97 1.24 10.00
N ASN A 38 -3.57 2.50 9.79
CA ASN A 38 -2.19 2.87 9.43
C ASN A 38 -1.68 2.05 8.24
N CYS A 39 -2.52 1.92 7.21
CA CYS A 39 -2.26 1.14 6.02
C CYS A 39 -1.98 -0.34 6.37
N LEU A 40 -2.89 -0.97 7.11
CA LEU A 40 -2.74 -2.33 7.66
C LEU A 40 -1.42 -2.51 8.45
N GLY A 41 -1.02 -1.48 9.20
CA GLY A 41 0.23 -1.45 9.97
C GLY A 41 1.50 -1.26 9.14
N ALA A 42 1.39 -1.01 7.82
CA ALA A 42 2.55 -0.69 6.99
C ALA A 42 3.25 0.60 7.44
N LEU A 43 2.48 1.60 7.88
CA LEU A 43 3.01 2.87 8.41
C LEU A 43 3.58 2.74 9.83
N ASP A 44 3.28 1.66 10.55
CA ASP A 44 3.87 1.40 11.86
C ASP A 44 5.35 0.92 11.76
N LYS A 45 5.81 0.57 10.55
CA LYS A 45 7.20 0.16 10.29
C LYS A 45 8.10 1.39 10.20
N ASN A 46 9.31 1.30 10.78
CA ASN A 46 10.27 2.41 10.84
C ASN A 46 10.85 2.83 9.46
N LEU A 47 10.60 2.10 8.36
CA LEU A 47 11.06 2.35 6.97
C LEU A 47 12.37 3.19 6.82
N HIS A 48 13.37 2.89 7.65
CA HIS A 48 14.63 3.64 7.77
C HIS A 48 14.51 5.17 7.93
N GLY A 49 13.52 5.61 8.72
CA GLY A 49 13.19 7.01 8.96
C GLY A 49 12.57 7.69 7.73
N ALA A 50 11.93 6.93 6.83
CA ALA A 50 11.28 7.48 5.63
C ALA A 50 10.26 8.56 6.00
N ASP A 51 9.53 8.40 7.11
CA ASP A 51 8.65 9.42 7.69
C ASP A 51 9.38 10.76 7.83
N LYS A 52 10.58 10.80 8.41
CA LYS A 52 11.35 12.03 8.60
C LYS A 52 12.02 12.51 7.33
N LYS A 53 12.57 11.58 6.52
CA LYS A 53 13.32 11.89 5.30
C LYS A 53 12.43 12.38 4.16
N LEU A 54 11.17 11.97 4.16
CA LEU A 54 10.16 12.30 3.16
C LEU A 54 9.10 13.26 3.69
N THR A 55 9.25 13.75 4.92
CA THR A 55 8.46 14.87 5.43
C THR A 55 9.12 16.18 5.02
N ILE A 56 8.36 17.01 4.33
CA ILE A 56 8.67 18.44 4.23
C ILE A 56 8.07 19.08 5.49
N GLU A 57 8.91 19.46 6.44
CA GLU A 57 8.47 20.00 7.74
C GLU A 57 7.42 21.12 7.56
N GLY A 58 6.25 20.92 8.16
CA GLY A 58 5.14 21.88 8.11
C GLY A 58 4.27 21.84 6.84
N VAL A 59 4.48 20.89 5.93
CA VAL A 59 3.73 20.80 4.66
C VAL A 59 3.06 19.44 4.49
N VAL A 60 3.84 18.39 4.24
CA VAL A 60 3.32 17.07 3.84
C VAL A 60 4.30 15.98 4.26
N ASN A 61 3.77 14.88 4.77
CA ASN A 61 4.49 13.61 4.91
C ASN A 61 4.17 12.74 3.69
N PHE A 62 5.11 12.64 2.75
CA PHE A 62 4.90 11.92 1.49
C PHE A 62 4.54 10.44 1.72
N LEU A 63 5.07 9.83 2.78
CA LEU A 63 4.77 8.45 3.15
C LEU A 63 3.27 8.30 3.51
N GLU A 64 2.74 9.20 4.32
CA GLU A 64 1.33 9.20 4.73
C GLU A 64 0.38 9.49 3.55
N GLU A 65 0.79 10.31 2.59
CA GLU A 65 -0.04 10.62 1.41
C GLU A 65 -0.06 9.49 0.37
N THR A 66 1.09 8.85 0.14
CA THR A 66 1.24 7.91 -0.99
C THR A 66 1.00 6.46 -0.61
N MET A 67 1.24 6.06 0.64
CA MET A 67 0.99 4.70 1.11
C MET A 67 -0.49 4.26 0.92
N PRO A 68 -1.50 5.06 1.30
CA PRO A 68 -2.89 4.68 1.08
C PRO A 68 -3.21 4.49 -0.40
N TYR A 69 -2.61 5.31 -1.28
CA TYR A 69 -2.80 5.22 -2.73
C TYR A 69 -2.21 3.93 -3.31
N TYR A 70 -0.98 3.59 -2.93
CA TYR A 70 -0.35 2.34 -3.36
C TYR A 70 -1.13 1.11 -2.90
N MET A 71 -1.54 1.07 -1.64
CA MET A 71 -2.32 -0.06 -1.12
C MET A 71 -3.68 -0.17 -1.80
N LYS A 72 -4.35 0.94 -2.07
CA LYS A 72 -5.62 0.95 -2.79
C LYS A 72 -5.49 0.36 -4.20
N ILE A 73 -4.42 0.69 -4.92
CA ILE A 73 -4.21 0.12 -6.26
C ILE A 73 -3.90 -1.37 -6.18
N LEU A 74 -3.04 -1.78 -5.25
CA LEU A 74 -2.75 -3.21 -5.03
C LEU A 74 -4.04 -3.99 -4.71
N LEU A 75 -4.90 -3.47 -3.83
CA LEU A 75 -6.20 -4.07 -3.52
C LEU A 75 -7.10 -4.17 -4.75
N ASN A 76 -7.17 -3.12 -5.58
CA ASN A 76 -7.93 -3.17 -6.83
C ASN A 76 -7.37 -4.22 -7.80
N CYS A 77 -6.04 -4.34 -7.90
CA CYS A 77 -5.40 -5.37 -8.74
C CYS A 77 -5.77 -6.79 -8.27
N TYR A 78 -5.75 -7.04 -6.96
CA TYR A 78 -6.19 -8.30 -6.37
C TYR A 78 -7.67 -8.59 -6.64
N ALA A 79 -8.55 -7.62 -6.39
CA ALA A 79 -9.99 -7.77 -6.58
C ALA A 79 -10.39 -8.06 -8.04
N ASN A 80 -9.59 -7.60 -9.00
CA ASN A 80 -9.83 -7.81 -10.44
C ASN A 80 -9.01 -8.98 -11.02
N ASN A 81 -8.28 -9.73 -10.19
CA ASN A 81 -7.39 -10.82 -10.60
C ASN A 81 -6.42 -10.42 -11.74
N TYR A 82 -5.92 -9.19 -11.70
CA TYR A 82 -5.02 -8.64 -12.70
C TYR A 82 -4.01 -7.68 -12.06
N MET A 83 -2.72 -8.01 -12.19
CA MET A 83 -1.61 -7.23 -11.63
C MET A 83 -0.64 -6.81 -12.75
N PRO A 84 -0.61 -5.52 -13.15
CA PRO A 84 0.39 -5.02 -14.10
C PRO A 84 1.82 -5.18 -13.56
N GLU A 85 2.82 -5.35 -14.45
CA GLU A 85 4.21 -5.62 -14.05
C GLU A 85 4.79 -4.60 -13.06
N ILE A 86 4.58 -3.30 -13.28
CA ILE A 86 5.03 -2.25 -12.35
C ILE A 86 4.48 -2.43 -10.92
N TRP A 87 3.25 -2.94 -10.79
CA TRP A 87 2.63 -3.17 -9.49
C TRP A 87 3.14 -4.46 -8.83
N LYS A 88 3.65 -5.43 -9.60
CA LYS A 88 4.37 -6.59 -9.05
C LYS A 88 5.69 -6.16 -8.41
N ASP A 89 6.43 -5.28 -9.07
CA ASP A 89 7.69 -4.74 -8.52
C ASP A 89 7.43 -3.94 -7.24
N ILE A 90 6.39 -3.10 -7.23
CA ILE A 90 5.97 -2.33 -6.05
C ILE A 90 5.55 -3.25 -4.90
N LEU A 91 4.74 -4.28 -5.19
CA LEU A 91 4.34 -5.28 -4.20
C LEU A 91 5.56 -6.01 -3.61
N TYR A 92 6.50 -6.41 -4.45
CA TYR A 92 7.74 -7.07 -4.02
C TYR A 92 8.49 -6.21 -3.00
N VAL A 93 8.61 -4.90 -3.25
CA VAL A 93 9.26 -3.96 -2.32
C VAL A 93 8.55 -3.92 -0.96
N PHE A 94 7.22 -3.83 -0.93
CA PHE A 94 6.46 -3.84 0.32
C PHE A 94 6.64 -5.15 1.10
N GLN A 95 6.66 -6.29 0.41
CA GLN A 95 6.88 -7.61 1.00
C GLN A 95 8.29 -7.75 1.62
N HIS A 96 9.27 -7.02 1.10
CA HIS A 96 10.65 -7.01 1.59
C HIS A 96 10.95 -5.82 2.50
N ASN A 97 9.95 -5.35 3.26
CA ASN A 97 10.08 -4.25 4.23
C ASN A 97 10.66 -2.95 3.65
N GLY A 98 10.41 -2.70 2.37
CA GLY A 98 10.77 -1.47 1.68
C GLY A 98 9.58 -0.57 1.38
N PHE A 99 9.90 0.67 1.01
CA PHE A 99 8.95 1.68 0.56
C PHE A 99 9.40 2.27 -0.79
N PRO A 100 8.60 2.12 -1.86
CA PRO A 100 8.94 2.62 -3.19
C PRO A 100 8.75 4.14 -3.27
N CYS A 101 9.80 4.87 -3.66
CA CYS A 101 9.84 6.34 -3.60
C CYS A 101 9.99 7.02 -4.96
N GLY A 102 10.04 6.23 -6.04
CA GLY A 102 10.22 6.73 -7.39
C GLY A 102 11.17 5.86 -8.20
N TRP A 103 11.64 6.43 -9.31
CA TRP A 103 12.47 5.74 -10.29
C TRP A 103 13.65 6.62 -10.71
N LYS A 104 14.81 6.00 -10.92
CA LYS A 104 15.96 6.61 -11.58
C LYS A 104 16.03 6.08 -13.01
N GLY A 105 15.77 6.97 -13.97
CA GLY A 105 15.58 6.60 -15.38
C GLY A 105 14.15 6.17 -15.67
N ASP A 106 13.87 5.78 -16.91
CA ASP A 106 12.53 5.45 -17.38
C ASP A 106 12.18 3.99 -17.12
N TYR A 107 10.97 3.69 -16.69
CA TYR A 107 10.48 2.31 -16.59
C TYR A 107 10.26 1.70 -18.00
N PRO A 108 10.59 0.41 -18.24
CA PRO A 108 11.09 -0.57 -17.28
C PRO A 108 12.62 -0.63 -17.10
N GLU A 109 13.41 0.06 -17.92
CA GLU A 109 14.88 -0.06 -17.93
C GLU A 109 15.58 0.65 -16.76
N GLY A 110 14.91 1.60 -16.13
CA GLY A 110 15.38 2.36 -14.99
C GLY A 110 15.33 1.55 -13.69
N LYS A 111 15.82 2.15 -12.60
CA LYS A 111 15.88 1.49 -11.29
C LYS A 111 14.91 2.13 -10.32
N MET A 112 14.07 1.31 -9.66
CA MET A 112 13.25 1.77 -8.55
C MET A 112 14.14 2.25 -7.39
N ILE A 113 13.77 3.38 -6.79
CA ILE A 113 14.37 3.92 -5.58
C ILE A 113 13.51 3.48 -4.41
N VAL A 114 14.13 2.83 -3.42
CA VAL A 114 13.45 2.21 -2.27
C VAL A 114 14.12 2.67 -0.97
N PHE A 115 13.32 3.03 0.04
CA PHE A 115 13.79 3.03 1.43
C PHE A 115 13.50 1.66 2.04
N SER A 116 14.53 0.90 2.43
CA SER A 116 14.41 -0.41 3.09
C SER A 116 14.82 -0.32 4.55
N ASN A 117 14.21 -1.16 5.40
CA ASN A 117 14.67 -1.37 6.78
C ASN A 117 15.91 -2.28 6.90
N GLU A 118 16.46 -2.76 5.77
CA GLU A 118 17.75 -3.46 5.66
C GLU A 118 18.90 -2.49 5.37
#